data_AF-A0A6S6ZJL3-F1
#
_entry.id   AF-A0A6S6ZJL3-F1
#
_cell.length_a   1.000
_cell.length_b   1.000
_cell.length_c   1.000
_cell.angle_alpha   90.00
_cell.angle_beta   90.00
_cell.angle_gamma   90.00
#
_symmetry.space_group_name_H-M   'P 1'
#
loop_
_entity.id
_entity.type
_entity.pdbx_description
1 polymer ?
#
loop_
_entity_poly.entity_id
_entity_poly.type
_entity_poly.pdbx_seq_one_letter_code
_entity_poly.pdbx_strand_id
1 'polypeptide(L)' 'MKEISVVRSFHGWTYVIGVSRLHDDAGWGVFVTDISGPEGERMDDIDDRDSAYESPDEALACANSLMRDAIQRAGTAPEN' A
#
# COMPACT_ATOMS: atom_id res chain seq x y z
N MET A 1 -11.82 14.35 8.97
CA MET A 1 -11.31 13.47 7.91
C MET A 1 -11.30 12.06 8.46
N LYS A 2 -11.93 11.09 7.78
CA LYS A 2 -11.98 9.69 8.21
C LYS A 2 -10.84 8.95 7.53
N GLU A 3 -9.96 8.35 8.33
CA GLU A 3 -8.82 7.57 7.89
C GLU A 3 -8.91 6.15 8.45
N ILE A 4 -8.57 5.16 7.64
CA ILE A 4 -8.53 3.75 8.00
C ILE A 4 -7.14 3.24 7.66
N SER A 5 -6.42 2.72 8.65
CA SER A 5 -5.06 2.21 8.47
C SER A 5 -4.99 0.75 8.91
N VAL A 6 -4.36 -0.09 8.09
CA VAL A 6 -4.27 -1.53 8.33
C VAL A 6 -2.87 -2.04 8.05
N VAL A 7 -2.30 -2.76 9.02
CA VAL A 7 -1.02 -3.44 8.89
C VAL A 7 -1.19 -4.72 8.06
N ARG A 8 -0.25 -4.96 7.16
CA ARG A 8 -0.18 -6.15 6.30
C ARG A 8 1.22 -6.73 6.34
N SER A 9 1.29 -8.03 6.10
CA SER A 9 2.56 -8.73 5.90
C SER A 9 2.46 -9.72 4.76
N PHE A 10 3.55 -9.88 4.01
CA PHE A 10 3.64 -10.77 2.87
C PHE A 10 5.10 -11.13 2.57
N HIS A 11 5.44 -12.42 2.49
CA HIS A 11 6.83 -12.89 2.28
C HIS A 11 7.87 -12.24 3.21
N GLY A 12 7.51 -12.02 4.48
CA GLY A 12 8.40 -11.38 5.46
C GLY A 12 8.46 -9.86 5.40
N TRP A 13 7.89 -9.24 4.35
CA TRP A 13 7.68 -7.81 4.30
C TRP A 13 6.51 -7.40 5.17
N THR A 14 6.61 -6.24 5.80
CA THR A 14 5.57 -5.59 6.59
C THR A 14 5.34 -4.19 6.06
N TYR A 15 4.08 -3.77 5.98
CA TYR A 15 3.69 -2.46 5.47
C TYR A 15 2.33 -2.05 6.02
N VAL A 16 2.07 -0.75 6.06
CA VAL A 16 0.81 -0.16 6.52
C VAL A 16 0.09 0.44 5.33
N ILE A 17 -1.12 -0.04 5.04
CA ILE A 17 -2.00 0.58 4.04
C ILE A 17 -2.94 1.53 4.76
N GLY A 18 -2.90 2.81 4.42
CA GLY A 18 -3.83 3.83 4.86
C GLY A 18 -4.79 4.22 3.73
N VAL A 19 -6.06 4.44 4.08
CA VAL A 19 -7.10 4.92 3.17
C VAL A 19 -7.76 6.14 3.79
N SER A 20 -7.85 7.21 3.02
CA SER A 20 -8.39 8.49 3.46
C SER A 20 -9.50 8.98 2.54
N ARG A 21 -10.53 9.59 3.13
CA ARG A 21 -11.58 10.24 2.34
C ARG A 21 -11.03 11.50 1.67
N LEU A 22 -11.20 11.61 0.35
CA LEU A 22 -10.77 12.79 -0.40
C LEU A 22 -11.68 13.99 -0.09
N HIS A 23 -11.12 15.20 -0.16
CA HIS A 23 -11.76 16.44 0.30
C HIS A 23 -13.08 16.77 -0.42
N ASP A 24 -13.27 16.30 -1.66
CA ASP A 24 -14.47 16.55 -2.46
C ASP A 24 -15.57 15.50 -2.27
N ASP A 25 -15.40 14.55 -1.34
CA ASP A 25 -16.26 13.36 -1.18
C ASP A 25 -16.37 12.49 -2.47
N ALA A 26 -15.54 12.78 -3.48
CA ALA A 26 -15.53 12.11 -4.77
C ALA A 26 -14.96 10.68 -4.72
N GLY A 27 -14.35 10.27 -3.61
CA GLY A 27 -13.77 8.94 -3.48
C GLY A 27 -12.89 8.75 -2.25
N TRP A 28 -12.11 7.69 -2.29
CA TRP A 28 -11.13 7.32 -1.28
C TRP A 28 -9.77 7.27 -1.94
N GLY A 29 -8.76 7.90 -1.33
CA GLY A 29 -7.37 7.80 -1.74
C GLY A 29 -6.64 6.78 -0.87
N VAL A 30 -5.59 6.17 -1.41
CA VAL A 30 -4.80 5.16 -0.70
C VAL A 30 -3.34 5.60 -0.57
N PHE A 31 -2.71 5.21 0.52
CA PHE A 31 -1.27 5.37 0.71
C PHE A 31 -0.71 4.15 1.42
N VAL A 32 0.55 3.82 1.17
CA VAL A 32 1.27 2.73 1.81
C VAL A 32 2.52 3.31 2.44
N THR A 33 2.71 3.01 3.72
CA THR A 33 3.82 3.53 4.54
C THR A 33 4.45 2.43 5.37
N ASP A 34 5.59 2.73 5.99
CA ASP A 34 6.31 1.82 6.89
C ASP A 34 6.68 0.49 6.21
N ILE A 35 7.02 0.55 4.92
CA ILE A 35 7.32 -0.63 4.11
C ILE A 35 8.73 -1.13 4.45
N SER A 36 8.78 -2.24 5.19
CA SER A 36 10.02 -2.84 5.68
C SER A 36 10.10 -4.32 5.30
N GLY A 37 11.24 -4.74 4.74
CA GLY A 37 11.52 -6.11 4.35
C GLY A 37 12.11 -6.97 5.47
N PRO A 38 12.18 -8.30 5.26
CA PRO A 38 12.63 -9.25 6.27
C PRO A 38 14.12 -9.09 6.64
N GLU A 39 14.95 -8.59 5.72
CA GLU A 39 16.40 -8.42 5.94
C GLU A 39 16.79 -6.96 6.25
N GLY A 40 15.81 -6.13 6.61
CA GLY A 40 16.02 -4.69 6.86
C GLY A 40 15.93 -3.82 5.60
N GLU A 41 15.46 -4.38 4.49
CA GLU A 41 15.16 -3.65 3.26
C GLU A 41 14.06 -2.61 3.49
N ARG A 42 14.07 -1.54 2.70
CA ARG A 42 13.00 -0.53 2.68
C ARG A 42 12.60 -0.20 1.27
N MET A 43 11.30 0.03 1.09
CA MET A 43 10.75 0.56 -0.16
C MET A 43 10.21 1.96 0.11
N ASP A 44 10.18 2.77 -0.95
CA ASP A 44 9.56 4.08 -0.91
C ASP A 44 8.07 3.96 -0.61
N ASP A 45 7.57 4.91 0.17
CA ASP A 45 6.14 5.04 0.45
C ASP A 45 5.38 5.25 -0.85
N ILE A 46 4.18 4.66 -0.92
CA ILE A 46 3.28 4.83 -2.06
C ILE A 46 2.21 5.83 -1.63
N ASP A 47 2.05 6.93 -2.35
CA ASP A 47 0.95 7.86 -2.13
C ASP A 47 0.13 7.96 -3.42
N ASP A 48 -1.05 7.33 -3.42
CA ASP A 48 -1.99 7.31 -4.53
C ASP A 48 -3.32 7.90 -4.07
N ARG A 49 -3.23 9.16 -3.62
CA ARG A 49 -4.39 9.94 -3.18
C ARG A 49 -5.08 10.68 -4.32
N ASP A 50 -4.55 10.59 -5.53
CA ASP A 50 -5.16 11.12 -6.75
C ASP A 50 -6.18 10.15 -7.36
N SER A 51 -6.08 8.84 -7.08
CA SER A 51 -7.08 7.86 -7.50
C SER A 51 -8.29 7.93 -6.58
N ALA A 52 -9.43 8.36 -7.14
CA ALA A 52 -10.69 8.41 -6.43
C ALA A 52 -11.40 7.04 -6.50
N TYR A 53 -11.03 6.11 -5.61
CA TYR A 53 -11.72 4.83 -5.50
C TYR A 53 -13.15 5.01 -4.96
N GLU A 54 -14.09 4.19 -5.42
CA GLU A 54 -15.51 4.31 -5.05
C GLU A 54 -15.75 3.92 -3.58
N SER A 55 -14.93 3.01 -3.05
CA SER A 55 -15.04 2.48 -1.69
C SER A 55 -13.68 2.29 -1.00
N PRO A 56 -13.63 2.31 0.34
CA PRO A 56 -12.37 2.10 1.05
C PRO A 56 -11.86 0.66 0.90
N ASP A 57 -12.75 -0.32 0.77
CA ASP A 57 -12.39 -1.73 0.55
C ASP A 57 -11.75 -1.94 -0.82
N GLU A 58 -12.23 -1.26 -1.85
CA GLU A 58 -11.62 -1.28 -3.19
C GLU A 58 -10.22 -0.66 -3.17
N ALA A 59 -10.07 0.51 -2.54
CA ALA A 59 -8.78 1.17 -2.36
C ALA A 59 -7.78 0.27 -1.62
N LEU A 60 -8.23 -0.37 -0.52
CA LEU A 60 -7.42 -1.33 0.25
C LEU A 60 -7.03 -2.55 -0.60
N ALA A 61 -7.96 -3.12 -1.37
CA ALA A 61 -7.70 -4.28 -2.21
C ALA A 61 -6.70 -3.94 -3.33
N CYS A 62 -6.83 -2.77 -3.95
CA CYS A 62 -5.94 -2.31 -5.00
C CYS A 62 -4.52 -2.13 -4.46
N ALA A 63 -4.34 -1.35 -3.39
CA ALA A 63 -3.02 -1.15 -2.78
C ALA A 63 -2.39 -2.45 -2.28
N ASN A 64 -3.17 -3.36 -1.71
CA ASN A 64 -2.66 -4.67 -1.30
C ASN A 64 -2.19 -5.51 -2.51
N SER A 65 -2.91 -5.46 -3.64
CA SER A 65 -2.48 -6.15 -4.85
C SER A 65 -1.20 -5.55 -5.44
N LEU A 66 -1.10 -4.21 -5.48
CA LEU A 66 0.10 -3.50 -5.94
C LEU A 66 1.32 -3.83 -5.08
N MET A 67 1.17 -3.80 -3.76
CA MET A 67 2.24 -4.15 -2.83
C MET A 67 2.70 -5.59 -2.99
N ARG A 68 1.78 -6.52 -3.20
CA ARG A 68 2.14 -7.93 -3.44
C ARG A 68 2.92 -8.11 -4.73
N ASP A 69 2.52 -7.46 -5.81
CA ASP A 69 3.27 -7.48 -7.08
C ASP A 69 4.68 -6.88 -6.88
N ALA A 70 4.78 -5.74 -6.19
CA ALA A 70 6.04 -5.06 -5.94
C ALA A 70 6.99 -5.92 -5.07
N ILE A 71 6.48 -6.56 -4.02
CA ILE A 71 7.25 -7.48 -3.17
C ILE A 71 7.68 -8.73 -3.96
N GLN A 72 6.81 -9.28 -4.81
CA GLN A 72 7.17 -10.41 -5.67
C GLN A 72 8.30 -10.05 -6.63
N ARG A 73 8.29 -8.84 -7.19
CA ARG A 73 9.37 -8.32 -8.06
C ARG A 73 10.66 -8.08 -7.29
N ALA A 74 10.57 -7.54 -6.07
CA ALA A 74 11.74 -7.36 -5.21
C ALA A 74 12.39 -8.71 -4.86
N GLY A 75 11.60 -9.71 -4.47
CA GLY A 75 12.09 -11.06 -4.14
C GLY A 75 12.48 -11.95 -5.33
N THR A 76 12.29 -11.49 -6.57
CA THR A 76 12.72 -12.19 -7.80
C THR A 76 13.88 -11.52 -8.51
N ALA A 77 14.44 -10.44 -7.95
CA ALA A 77 15.68 -9.87 -8.44
C ALA A 77 16.78 -10.95 -8.34
N PRO A 78 17.39 -11.40 -9.46
CA PRO A 78 18.43 -12.42 -9.41
C PRO A 78 19.62 -11.85 -8.64
N GLU A 79 20.08 -12.60 -7.63
CA GLU A 79 21.38 -12.41 -7.00
C GLU A 79 22.43 -12.36 -8.12
N ASN A 80 23.10 -11.20 -8.29
CA ASN A 80 24.21 -11.04 -9.23
C ASN A 80 25.49 -11.67 -8.66
#